data_AF-A0A1F8AZ25-F1
#
_entry.id   AF-A0A1F8AZ25-F1
#
_cell.length_a   1.000
_cell.length_b   1.000
_cell.length_c   1.000
_cell.angle_alpha   90.00
_cell.angle_beta   90.00
_cell.angle_gamma   90.00
#
_symmetry.space_group_name_H-M   'P 1'
#
loop_
_entity.id
_entity.type
_entity.pdbx_description
1 polymer ?
#
loop_
_entity_poly.entity_id
_entity_poly.type
_entity_poly.pdbx_seq_one_letter_code
_entity_poly.pdbx_strand_id
1 'polypeptide(L)'
;MAKFLKKIKKASGVFMLELLIVMAILVIIATAFFFAYQSNFNKSLDGKRKTDLYTIAQALEEYEKDNESYPSALPQCNSSTAGSDLEGYMAEVPCDPRTGQSFIYEVGPTQTTRTWYRIYSRLQVSGDPDVAELGCQAGCGPGSAYNYYVSSPNSPGLAVAGFIPNPPPTPTNSPTPTPSGPTPTPTPSSTPTPTPTPIPSLLTNPGFESGSTSWIGVSGAASIVSSQSHSGVNSLQIVQPASGQKTVYQTVNVTAGQNYTLSGWMKSNATNRAASITVSWRDSVGAPISSITVGIQQGTVNWTQYSINATAPVGAVTARFILGQIWGAGGTAWFDDLFMQ
;
A
#
# COMPACT_ATOMS: atom_id res chain seq x y z
N MET A 1 62.18 -58.14 -14.46
CA MET A 1 61.58 -56.95 -13.84
C MET A 1 60.21 -56.70 -14.47
N ALA A 2 59.15 -56.81 -13.69
CA ALA A 2 57.78 -56.57 -14.13
C ALA A 2 57.52 -55.07 -14.33
N LYS A 3 56.90 -54.67 -15.45
CA LYS A 3 56.26 -53.35 -15.59
C LYS A 3 54.81 -53.54 -16.02
N PHE A 4 53.94 -53.37 -15.03
CA PHE A 4 52.49 -53.36 -15.13
C PHE A 4 52.05 -52.05 -15.82
N LEU A 5 51.67 -52.10 -17.10
CA LEU A 5 51.04 -50.96 -17.78
C LEU A 5 49.53 -51.01 -17.53
N LYS A 6 49.08 -50.22 -16.56
CA LYS A 6 47.68 -50.02 -16.20
C LYS A 6 46.99 -49.21 -17.31
N LYS A 7 46.10 -49.85 -18.09
CA LYS A 7 45.21 -49.17 -19.04
C LYS A 7 44.27 -48.23 -18.29
N ILE A 8 44.41 -46.93 -18.50
CA ILE A 8 43.42 -45.93 -18.07
C ILE A 8 42.25 -46.01 -19.06
N LYS A 9 41.10 -46.53 -18.61
CA LYS A 9 39.85 -46.46 -19.38
C LYS A 9 39.38 -45.01 -19.40
N LYS A 10 39.33 -44.39 -20.58
CA LYS A 10 38.69 -43.09 -20.81
C LYS A 10 37.18 -43.31 -20.72
N ALA A 11 36.52 -42.73 -19.71
CA ALA A 11 35.07 -42.71 -19.60
C ALA A 11 34.49 -41.75 -20.66
N SER A 12 34.30 -42.25 -21.88
CA SER A 12 33.66 -41.54 -22.98
C SER A 12 32.21 -42.04 -23.04
N GLY A 13 31.26 -41.26 -22.52
CA GLY A 13 29.84 -41.62 -22.65
C GLY A 13 28.83 -40.88 -21.77
N VAL A 14 29.26 -40.13 -20.74
CA VAL A 14 28.30 -39.49 -19.80
C VAL A 14 28.14 -37.97 -20.03
N PHE A 15 29.04 -37.31 -20.77
CA PHE A 15 29.02 -35.84 -20.87
C PHE A 15 28.05 -35.23 -21.90
N MET A 16 27.76 -35.90 -23.02
CA MET A 16 27.04 -35.25 -24.12
C MET A 16 25.53 -35.10 -23.85
N LEU A 17 24.91 -36.10 -23.24
CA LEU A 17 23.48 -36.08 -22.92
C LEU A 17 23.20 -35.16 -21.72
N GLU A 18 24.07 -35.20 -20.70
CA GLU A 18 23.93 -34.40 -19.48
C GLU A 18 24.09 -32.90 -19.77
N LEU A 19 25.04 -32.53 -20.64
CA LEU A 19 25.17 -31.15 -21.10
C LEU A 19 23.94 -30.67 -21.88
N LEU A 20 23.33 -31.53 -22.68
CA LEU A 20 22.12 -31.19 -23.45
C LEU A 20 20.92 -30.99 -22.52
N ILE A 21 20.75 -31.85 -21.51
CA ILE A 21 19.69 -31.70 -20.50
C ILE A 21 19.89 -30.40 -19.69
N VAL A 22 21.12 -30.08 -19.29
CA VAL A 22 21.41 -28.84 -18.56
C VAL A 22 21.08 -27.61 -19.40
N MET A 23 21.50 -27.58 -20.67
CA MET A 23 21.18 -26.45 -21.56
C MET A 23 19.68 -26.32 -21.82
N ALA A 24 18.95 -27.43 -21.95
CA ALA A 24 17.50 -27.41 -22.10
C ALA A 24 16.79 -26.86 -20.85
N ILE A 25 17.21 -27.29 -19.65
CA ILE A 25 16.69 -26.78 -18.38
C ILE A 25 17.01 -25.29 -18.23
N LEU A 26 18.21 -24.85 -18.58
CA LEU A 26 18.60 -23.43 -18.52
C LEU A 26 17.74 -22.55 -19.43
N VAL A 27 17.38 -23.01 -20.64
CA VAL A 27 16.49 -22.26 -21.56
C VAL A 27 15.06 -22.17 -21.00
N ILE A 28 14.54 -23.26 -20.41
CA ILE A 28 13.22 -23.27 -19.78
C ILE A 28 13.19 -22.33 -18.56
N ILE A 29 14.24 -22.35 -17.74
CA ILE A 29 14.37 -21.46 -16.58
C ILE A 29 14.48 -20.00 -17.07
N ALA A 30 15.36 -19.71 -18.03
CA ALA A 30 15.56 -18.35 -18.54
C ALA A 30 14.28 -17.74 -19.14
N THR A 31 13.48 -18.52 -19.87
CA THR A 31 12.21 -18.05 -20.43
C THR A 31 11.17 -17.77 -19.35
N ALA A 32 11.01 -18.65 -18.36
CA ALA A 32 10.11 -18.41 -17.23
C ALA A 32 10.52 -17.17 -16.40
N PHE A 33 11.82 -16.99 -16.17
CA PHE A 33 12.36 -15.80 -15.49
C PHE A 33 12.15 -14.51 -16.28
N PHE A 34 12.27 -14.54 -17.60
CA PHE A 34 12.09 -13.35 -18.44
C PHE A 34 10.65 -12.79 -18.37
N PHE A 35 9.63 -13.65 -18.40
CA PHE A 35 8.24 -13.23 -18.27
C PHE A 35 7.90 -12.71 -16.86
N ALA A 36 8.42 -13.37 -15.81
CA ALA A 36 8.21 -12.92 -14.43
C ALA A 36 8.92 -11.58 -14.13
N TYR A 37 10.10 -11.37 -14.69
CA TYR A 37 10.88 -10.14 -14.53
C TYR A 37 10.17 -8.92 -15.13
N GLN A 38 9.68 -9.01 -16.38
CA GLN A 38 8.95 -7.92 -17.05
C GLN A 38 7.71 -7.46 -16.27
N SER A 39 6.94 -8.38 -15.71
CA SER A 39 5.73 -8.06 -14.95
C SER A 39 6.04 -7.31 -13.64
N ASN A 40 7.08 -7.73 -12.92
CA ASN A 40 7.47 -7.11 -11.65
C ASN A 40 8.02 -5.68 -11.83
N PHE A 41 8.75 -5.41 -12.91
CA PHE A 41 9.24 -4.06 -13.21
C PHE A 41 8.11 -3.09 -13.53
N ASN A 42 7.17 -3.50 -14.38
CA ASN A 42 6.00 -2.67 -14.70
C ASN A 42 5.17 -2.36 -13.44
N LYS A 43 5.01 -3.33 -12.54
CA LYS A 43 4.36 -3.13 -11.25
C LYS A 43 5.10 -2.12 -10.36
N SER A 44 6.44 -2.17 -10.30
CA SER A 44 7.21 -1.18 -9.54
C SER A 44 7.10 0.24 -10.12
N LEU A 45 7.10 0.38 -11.45
CA LEU A 45 6.98 1.67 -12.12
C LEU A 45 5.57 2.27 -11.97
N ASP A 46 4.55 1.42 -12.04
CA ASP A 46 3.17 1.83 -11.80
C ASP A 46 2.94 2.22 -10.34
N GLY A 47 3.54 1.50 -9.39
CA GLY A 47 3.62 1.94 -8.01
C GLY A 47 4.22 3.36 -7.92
N LYS A 48 5.41 3.55 -8.49
CA LYS A 48 6.09 4.85 -8.48
C LYS A 48 5.23 5.98 -9.06
N ARG A 49 4.59 5.78 -10.22
CA ARG A 49 3.63 6.74 -10.82
C ARG A 49 2.54 7.13 -9.85
N LYS A 50 1.91 6.16 -9.19
CA LYS A 50 0.84 6.42 -8.23
C LYS A 50 1.34 7.31 -7.08
N THR A 51 2.47 6.98 -6.44
CA THR A 51 3.06 7.84 -5.39
C THR A 51 3.42 9.24 -5.89
N ASP A 52 3.96 9.35 -7.10
CA ASP A 52 4.36 10.64 -7.67
C ASP A 52 3.14 11.53 -7.92
N LEU A 53 2.06 10.98 -8.49
CA LEU A 53 0.78 11.66 -8.64
C LEU A 53 0.19 12.09 -7.28
N TYR A 54 0.30 11.26 -6.24
CA TYR A 54 -0.15 11.62 -4.89
C TYR A 54 0.64 12.77 -4.28
N THR A 55 1.95 12.78 -4.50
CA THR A 55 2.81 13.85 -3.98
C THR A 55 2.44 15.19 -4.61
N ILE A 56 2.18 15.21 -5.93
CA ILE A 56 1.72 16.41 -6.62
C ILE A 56 0.32 16.82 -6.11
N ALA A 57 -0.60 15.85 -5.96
CA ALA A 57 -1.94 16.12 -5.45
C ALA A 57 -1.92 16.79 -4.08
N GLN A 58 -1.11 16.31 -3.14
CA GLN A 58 -0.97 16.93 -1.81
C GLN A 58 -0.50 18.39 -1.90
N ALA A 59 0.53 18.67 -2.70
CA ALA A 59 1.02 20.03 -2.90
C ALA A 59 -0.05 20.95 -3.51
N LEU A 60 -0.88 20.43 -4.41
CA LEU A 60 -1.99 21.17 -5.01
C LEU A 60 -3.11 21.48 -4.01
N GLU A 61 -3.46 20.53 -3.13
CA GLU A 61 -4.46 20.79 -2.08
C GLU A 61 -3.96 21.80 -1.04
N GLU A 62 -2.67 21.74 -0.68
CA GLU A 62 -2.07 22.73 0.22
C GLU A 62 -2.02 24.12 -0.41
N TYR A 63 -1.65 24.21 -1.69
CA TYR A 63 -1.69 25.46 -2.44
C TYR A 63 -3.11 26.05 -2.49
N GLU A 64 -4.12 25.23 -2.79
CA GLU A 64 -5.51 25.70 -2.89
C GLU A 64 -6.01 26.23 -1.55
N LYS A 65 -5.66 25.58 -0.44
CA LYS A 65 -6.04 26.02 0.90
C LYS A 65 -5.54 27.43 1.22
N ASP A 66 -4.36 27.80 0.72
CA ASP A 66 -3.75 29.11 0.99
C ASP A 66 -4.15 30.17 -0.03
N ASN A 67 -4.50 29.77 -1.26
CA ASN A 67 -4.71 30.67 -2.39
C ASN A 67 -6.16 30.71 -2.91
N GLU A 68 -7.06 29.90 -2.33
CA GLU A 68 -8.46 29.72 -2.71
C GLU A 68 -8.67 29.39 -4.21
N SER A 69 -7.63 28.86 -4.86
CA SER A 69 -7.61 28.49 -6.27
C SER A 69 -6.49 27.49 -6.51
N TYR A 70 -6.67 26.55 -7.46
CA TYR A 70 -5.56 25.72 -7.93
C TYR A 70 -4.63 26.49 -8.89
N PRO A 71 -3.35 26.08 -9.04
CA PRO A 71 -2.39 26.65 -9.99
C PRO A 71 -2.87 26.54 -11.43
N SER A 72 -2.46 27.48 -12.27
CA SER A 72 -2.82 27.49 -13.70
C SER A 72 -2.06 26.44 -14.52
N ALA A 73 -0.85 26.07 -14.08
CA ALA A 73 -0.02 25.03 -14.67
C ALA A 73 0.91 24.43 -13.61
N LEU A 74 1.35 23.18 -13.83
CA LEU A 74 2.48 22.63 -13.08
C LEU A 74 3.81 23.11 -13.69
N PRO A 75 4.84 23.32 -12.86
CA PRO A 75 6.23 23.43 -13.31
C PRO A 75 6.65 22.23 -14.16
N GLN A 76 7.70 22.40 -14.97
CA GLN A 76 8.30 21.26 -15.66
C GLN A 76 8.81 20.25 -14.65
N CYS A 77 8.63 18.97 -14.95
CA CYS A 77 9.13 17.93 -14.06
C CYS A 77 10.67 17.95 -14.01
N ASN A 78 11.22 17.45 -12.91
CA ASN A 78 12.64 17.54 -12.59
C ASN A 78 13.24 18.95 -12.66
N SER A 79 12.45 19.97 -12.33
CA SER A 79 12.92 21.34 -12.17
C SER A 79 12.49 21.89 -10.81
N SER A 80 13.33 22.75 -10.24
CA SER A 80 13.02 23.45 -8.99
C SER A 80 11.72 24.22 -9.13
N THR A 81 10.86 24.13 -8.12
CA THR A 81 9.61 24.89 -8.04
C THR A 81 9.82 26.34 -7.59
N ALA A 82 11.05 26.75 -7.27
CA ALA A 82 11.36 28.13 -6.88
C ALA A 82 10.92 29.13 -7.96
N GLY A 83 10.13 30.14 -7.57
CA GLY A 83 9.53 31.12 -8.48
C GLY A 83 8.27 30.65 -9.21
N SER A 84 7.71 29.48 -8.86
CA SER A 84 6.45 28.97 -9.39
C SER A 84 5.33 29.01 -8.35
N ASP A 85 4.08 28.78 -8.78
CA ASP A 85 2.93 28.63 -7.88
C ASP A 85 3.17 27.57 -6.80
N LEU A 86 4.00 26.54 -7.06
CA LEU A 86 4.29 25.48 -6.09
C LEU A 86 5.52 25.72 -5.21
N GLU A 87 6.09 26.94 -5.24
CA GLU A 87 7.19 27.30 -4.34
C GLU A 87 6.73 27.18 -2.88
N GLY A 88 7.48 26.40 -2.10
CA GLY A 88 7.17 26.15 -0.69
C GLY A 88 6.21 24.98 -0.42
N TYR A 89 5.48 24.50 -1.43
CA TYR A 89 4.57 23.35 -1.30
C TYR A 89 5.23 22.03 -1.71
N MET A 90 6.15 22.07 -2.67
CA MET A 90 7.01 20.93 -2.99
C MET A 90 8.33 21.42 -3.58
N ALA A 91 9.41 20.64 -3.44
CA ALA A 91 10.73 21.07 -3.93
C ALA A 91 10.89 20.92 -5.46
N GLU A 92 10.33 19.85 -6.02
CA GLU A 92 10.50 19.46 -7.42
C GLU A 92 9.30 18.60 -7.86
N VAL A 93 8.78 18.85 -9.06
CA VAL A 93 7.69 18.05 -9.63
C VAL A 93 8.26 16.75 -10.21
N PRO A 94 7.81 15.56 -9.79
CA PRO A 94 8.32 14.30 -10.32
C PRO A 94 7.89 14.07 -11.78
N CYS A 95 8.79 13.47 -12.57
CA CYS A 95 8.49 13.02 -13.93
C CYS A 95 7.90 11.60 -13.95
N ASP A 96 7.24 11.21 -15.04
CA ASP A 96 6.91 9.80 -15.27
C ASP A 96 8.20 8.96 -15.25
N PRO A 97 8.31 7.93 -14.40
CA PRO A 97 9.55 7.19 -14.16
C PRO A 97 10.02 6.35 -15.36
N ARG A 98 9.21 6.25 -16.43
CA ARG A 98 9.58 5.55 -17.66
C ARG A 98 9.90 6.50 -18.80
N THR A 99 9.08 7.54 -18.98
CA THR A 99 9.24 8.44 -20.13
C THR A 99 10.09 9.66 -19.83
N GLY A 100 10.25 10.01 -18.54
CA GLY A 100 10.92 11.25 -18.11
C GLY A 100 10.13 12.51 -18.47
N GLN A 101 8.84 12.37 -18.83
CA GLN A 101 7.97 13.48 -19.20
C GLN A 101 7.13 13.94 -18.01
N SER A 102 6.73 15.22 -18.04
CA SER A 102 5.77 15.78 -17.08
C SER A 102 4.42 15.07 -17.21
N PHE A 103 3.73 14.90 -16.09
CA PHE A 103 2.35 14.41 -16.09
C PHE A 103 1.41 15.45 -16.71
N ILE A 104 0.30 14.96 -17.29
CA ILE A 104 -0.72 15.86 -17.82
C ILE A 104 -1.56 16.38 -16.66
N TYR A 105 -1.62 17.71 -16.55
CA TYR A 105 -2.41 18.44 -15.57
C TYR A 105 -3.54 19.20 -16.25
N GLU A 106 -4.76 18.93 -15.82
CA GLU A 106 -5.95 19.69 -16.19
C GLU A 106 -6.48 20.42 -14.96
N VAL A 107 -6.95 21.64 -15.17
CA VAL A 107 -7.53 22.46 -14.12
C VAL A 107 -8.74 23.20 -14.67
N GLY A 108 -9.74 23.45 -13.83
CA GLY A 108 -10.89 24.24 -14.24
C GLY A 108 -11.67 24.84 -13.08
N PRO A 109 -12.61 25.76 -13.40
CA PRO A 109 -12.75 26.45 -14.69
C PRO A 109 -11.53 27.35 -15.02
N THR A 110 -11.23 27.56 -16.31
CA THR A 110 -10.00 28.26 -16.76
C THR A 110 -10.14 29.78 -16.84
N GLN A 111 -11.37 30.30 -16.85
CA GLN A 111 -11.69 31.73 -17.02
C GLN A 111 -11.96 32.45 -15.68
N THR A 112 -12.11 31.70 -14.61
CA THR A 112 -12.42 32.19 -13.26
C THR A 112 -11.50 31.50 -12.25
N THR A 113 -11.77 31.66 -10.95
CA THR A 113 -11.12 30.88 -9.89
C THR A 113 -11.15 29.40 -10.23
N ARG A 114 -9.97 28.76 -10.23
CA ARG A 114 -9.80 27.36 -10.58
C ARG A 114 -10.17 26.53 -9.36
N THR A 115 -11.30 25.86 -9.43
CA THR A 115 -11.88 25.14 -8.30
C THR A 115 -11.61 23.64 -8.35
N TRP A 116 -11.09 23.07 -9.42
CA TRP A 116 -10.77 21.64 -9.48
C TRP A 116 -9.55 21.34 -10.35
N TYR A 117 -8.87 20.21 -10.10
CA TYR A 117 -7.81 19.69 -10.96
C TYR A 117 -7.91 18.19 -11.23
N ARG A 118 -7.14 17.73 -12.23
CA ARG A 118 -6.86 16.31 -12.54
C ARG A 118 -5.42 16.15 -13.02
N ILE A 119 -4.77 15.07 -12.60
CA ILE A 119 -3.45 14.66 -13.10
C ILE A 119 -3.58 13.25 -13.65
N TYR A 120 -3.15 13.03 -14.89
CA TYR A 120 -3.31 11.75 -15.58
C TYR A 120 -1.99 10.99 -15.72
N SER A 121 -2.09 9.66 -15.71
CA SER A 121 -0.99 8.75 -16.02
C SER A 121 -1.47 7.48 -16.71
N ARG A 122 -0.54 6.72 -17.27
CA ARG A 122 -0.82 5.45 -17.95
C ARG A 122 -0.09 4.29 -17.29
N LEU A 123 -0.84 3.55 -16.47
CA LEU A 123 -0.37 2.31 -15.84
C LEU A 123 -0.22 1.21 -16.90
N GLN A 124 0.82 0.41 -16.75
CA GLN A 124 1.22 -0.65 -17.67
C GLN A 124 0.65 -2.02 -17.28
N VAL A 125 0.38 -2.24 -16.00
CA VAL A 125 -0.22 -3.47 -15.49
C VAL A 125 -1.68 -3.55 -15.94
N SER A 126 -2.01 -4.61 -16.68
CA SER A 126 -3.40 -4.92 -17.06
C SER A 126 -4.19 -5.41 -15.85
N GLY A 127 -5.45 -4.98 -15.74
CA GLY A 127 -6.32 -5.40 -14.63
C GLY A 127 -5.92 -4.81 -13.27
N ASP A 128 -5.19 -3.70 -13.25
CA ASP A 128 -4.95 -2.94 -12.02
C ASP A 128 -6.31 -2.53 -11.40
N PRO A 129 -6.56 -2.87 -10.12
CA PRO A 129 -7.86 -2.64 -9.49
C PRO A 129 -8.23 -1.16 -9.44
N ASP A 130 -7.24 -0.27 -9.31
CA ASP A 130 -7.50 1.17 -9.21
C ASP A 130 -8.00 1.70 -10.55
N VAL A 131 -7.51 1.17 -11.69
CA VAL A 131 -8.05 1.50 -13.02
C VAL A 131 -9.52 1.11 -13.14
N ALA A 132 -9.90 -0.02 -12.53
CA ALA A 132 -11.27 -0.50 -12.56
C ALA A 132 -12.19 0.31 -11.64
N GLU A 133 -11.70 0.70 -10.46
CA GLU A 133 -12.40 1.56 -9.50
C GLU A 133 -12.65 2.96 -10.08
N LEU A 134 -11.67 3.51 -10.80
CA LEU A 134 -11.79 4.80 -11.48
C LEU A 134 -12.72 4.76 -12.71
N GLY A 135 -13.19 3.59 -13.15
CA GLY A 135 -13.95 3.43 -14.39
C GLY A 135 -13.13 3.74 -15.66
N CYS A 136 -11.80 3.76 -15.56
CA CYS A 136 -10.89 4.15 -16.63
C CYS A 136 -10.52 2.98 -17.57
N GLN A 137 -11.19 1.83 -17.51
CA GLN A 137 -10.83 0.66 -18.33
C GLN A 137 -10.97 0.94 -19.84
N ALA A 138 -11.90 1.80 -20.24
CA ALA A 138 -12.11 2.23 -21.63
C ALA A 138 -11.28 3.48 -22.00
N GLY A 139 -10.43 3.96 -21.10
CA GLY A 139 -9.64 5.17 -21.25
C GLY A 139 -10.30 6.41 -20.63
N CYS A 140 -9.48 7.28 -20.07
CA CYS A 140 -9.88 8.52 -19.42
C CYS A 140 -8.92 9.68 -19.74
N GLY A 141 -9.33 10.90 -19.38
CA GLY A 141 -8.61 12.13 -19.69
C GLY A 141 -8.63 12.52 -21.17
N PRO A 142 -7.74 13.44 -21.59
CA PRO A 142 -7.64 13.90 -22.97
C PRO A 142 -7.59 12.76 -23.99
N GLY A 143 -8.59 12.71 -24.88
CA GLY A 143 -8.67 11.71 -25.94
C GLY A 143 -8.74 10.26 -25.45
N SER A 144 -9.15 10.02 -24.20
CA SER A 144 -9.17 8.68 -23.57
C SER A 144 -7.80 7.97 -23.60
N ALA A 145 -6.70 8.74 -23.62
CA ALA A 145 -5.35 8.20 -23.78
C ALA A 145 -4.74 7.61 -22.49
N TYR A 146 -5.36 7.87 -21.33
CA TYR A 146 -4.88 7.48 -20.01
C TYR A 146 -5.80 6.44 -19.39
N ASN A 147 -5.31 5.71 -18.39
CA ASN A 147 -6.13 4.73 -17.66
C ASN A 147 -6.12 4.98 -16.14
N TYR A 148 -5.49 6.06 -15.69
CA TYR A 148 -5.39 6.40 -14.28
C TYR A 148 -5.31 7.91 -14.12
N TYR A 149 -5.93 8.43 -13.07
CA TYR A 149 -5.82 9.83 -12.70
C TYR A 149 -5.98 10.02 -11.19
N VAL A 150 -5.49 11.15 -10.70
CA VAL A 150 -5.79 11.70 -9.38
C VAL A 150 -6.45 13.06 -9.59
N SER A 151 -7.46 13.40 -8.79
CA SER A 151 -8.22 14.65 -8.93
C SER A 151 -8.62 15.22 -7.59
N SER A 152 -8.92 16.52 -7.56
CA SER A 152 -9.61 17.13 -6.44
C SER A 152 -11.03 16.53 -6.27
N PRO A 153 -11.59 16.52 -5.05
CA PRO A 153 -12.89 15.90 -4.77
C PRO A 153 -14.08 16.60 -5.43
N ASN A 154 -13.92 17.84 -5.85
CA ASN A 154 -14.94 18.66 -6.52
C ASN A 154 -14.83 18.67 -8.06
N SER A 155 -14.04 17.74 -8.63
CA SER A 155 -13.80 17.64 -10.06
C SER A 155 -15.04 17.13 -10.85
N PRO A 156 -15.59 17.87 -11.85
CA PRO A 156 -16.89 17.56 -12.48
C PRO A 156 -16.92 16.31 -13.38
N GLY A 157 -17.91 15.43 -13.22
CA GLY A 157 -18.19 14.36 -14.20
C GLY A 157 -17.46 13.04 -13.95
N LEU A 158 -17.08 12.76 -12.71
CA LEU A 158 -16.49 11.48 -12.31
C LEU A 158 -17.19 10.95 -11.05
N ALA A 159 -17.43 9.63 -11.01
CA ALA A 159 -17.64 8.95 -9.74
C ALA A 159 -16.39 9.23 -8.90
N VAL A 160 -16.59 9.78 -7.70
CA VAL A 160 -15.53 10.25 -6.81
C VAL A 160 -14.48 9.16 -6.67
N ALA A 161 -13.42 9.26 -7.47
CA ALA A 161 -12.15 8.63 -7.20
C ALA A 161 -11.77 9.16 -5.83
N GLY A 162 -12.00 8.36 -4.79
CA GLY A 162 -11.52 8.67 -3.47
C GLY A 162 -10.04 9.00 -3.61
N PHE A 163 -9.62 10.09 -2.98
CA PHE A 163 -8.23 10.24 -2.57
C PHE A 163 -7.72 8.87 -2.16
N ILE A 164 -6.83 8.23 -2.94
CA ILE A 164 -6.16 7.03 -2.44
C ILE A 164 -5.08 7.60 -1.51
N PRO A 165 -5.21 7.50 -0.18
CA PRO A 165 -4.19 7.97 0.72
C PRO A 165 -3.24 6.80 0.89
N ASN A 166 -2.44 6.49 -0.13
CA ASN A 166 -1.24 5.71 0.14
C ASN A 166 -0.15 5.99 -0.91
N PRO A 167 0.93 6.72 -0.56
CA PRO A 167 2.15 6.63 -1.34
C PRO A 167 2.68 5.19 -1.21
N PRO A 168 3.02 4.50 -2.31
CA PRO A 168 3.79 3.26 -2.24
C PRO A 168 5.01 3.39 -1.33
N PRO A 169 5.36 2.32 -0.59
CA PRO A 169 6.52 2.34 0.30
C PRO A 169 7.77 2.70 -0.49
N THR A 170 8.40 3.82 -0.11
CA THR A 170 9.69 4.22 -0.67
C THR A 170 10.73 3.20 -0.23
N PRO A 171 11.54 2.61 -1.13
CA PRO A 171 12.65 1.76 -0.70
C PRO A 171 13.63 2.60 0.11
N THR A 172 13.80 2.24 1.39
CA THR A 172 14.75 2.87 2.30
C THR A 172 16.16 2.51 1.85
N ASN A 173 16.84 3.40 1.13
CA ASN A 173 18.28 3.28 0.95
C ASN A 173 18.97 3.67 2.27
N SER A 174 19.61 2.66 2.88
CA SER A 174 20.53 2.79 4.02
C SER A 174 21.57 3.89 3.76
N PRO A 175 21.87 4.76 4.75
CA PRO A 175 22.86 5.82 4.55
C PRO A 175 24.28 5.23 4.48
N THR A 176 24.99 5.51 3.40
CA THR A 176 26.44 5.39 3.32
C THR A 176 27.07 6.72 3.74
N PRO A 177 28.04 6.76 4.67
CA PRO A 177 28.67 8.00 5.10
C PRO A 177 29.57 8.55 3.98
N THR A 178 29.38 9.82 3.62
CA THR A 178 30.27 10.58 2.72
C THR A 178 30.78 11.82 3.47
N PRO A 179 32.07 12.20 3.35
CA PRO A 179 32.78 12.98 4.35
C PRO A 179 32.50 14.49 4.31
N SER A 180 32.75 15.14 5.46
CA SER A 180 32.59 16.57 5.73
C SER A 180 33.32 17.49 4.72
N GLY A 181 32.56 18.41 4.14
CA GLY A 181 33.03 19.68 3.56
C GLY A 181 32.61 20.87 4.44
N PRO A 182 33.20 22.06 4.25
CA PRO A 182 33.23 23.10 5.27
C PRO A 182 31.88 23.81 5.44
N THR A 183 31.59 24.04 6.71
CA THR A 183 30.47 24.76 7.31
C THR A 183 30.27 26.17 6.75
N PRO A 184 29.08 26.52 6.21
CA PRO A 184 28.64 27.91 6.16
C PRO A 184 28.00 28.33 7.50
N THR A 185 28.40 29.52 7.92
CA THR A 185 28.01 30.30 9.12
C THR A 185 26.49 30.41 9.32
N PRO A 186 25.97 30.38 10.58
CA PRO A 186 24.53 30.39 10.86
C PRO A 186 23.86 31.74 10.56
N THR A 187 22.75 31.68 9.82
CA THR A 187 21.74 32.75 9.69
C THR A 187 20.58 32.42 10.64
N PRO A 188 19.96 33.39 11.35
CA PRO A 188 19.06 33.11 12.47
C PRO A 188 17.87 32.22 12.08
N SER A 189 17.71 31.14 12.83
CA SER A 189 16.64 30.16 12.73
C SER A 189 15.29 30.83 12.95
N SER A 190 14.40 30.74 11.96
CA SER A 190 12.97 30.84 12.20
C SER A 190 12.59 29.71 13.18
N THR A 191 11.78 30.05 14.16
CA THR A 191 11.20 29.10 15.11
C THR A 191 10.50 27.99 14.33
N PRO A 192 10.77 26.69 14.59
CA PRO A 192 10.08 25.61 13.89
C PRO A 192 8.57 25.71 14.19
N THR A 193 7.78 25.93 13.14
CA THR A 193 6.34 25.68 13.15
C THR A 193 6.13 24.21 13.55
N PRO A 194 5.23 23.90 14.50
CA PRO A 194 5.05 22.54 14.97
C PRO A 194 4.71 21.64 13.79
N THR A 195 5.57 20.64 13.54
CA THR A 195 5.25 19.51 12.67
C THR A 195 3.88 18.97 13.10
N PRO A 196 2.89 18.83 12.20
CA PRO A 196 1.63 18.20 12.57
C PRO A 196 1.98 16.83 13.14
N THR A 197 1.72 16.67 14.44
CA THR A 197 2.00 15.43 15.13
C THR A 197 1.17 14.37 14.40
N PRO A 198 1.76 13.27 13.90
CA PRO A 198 0.98 12.20 13.30
C PRO A 198 -0.08 11.80 14.31
N ILE A 199 -1.35 11.99 13.95
CA ILE A 199 -2.44 11.65 14.83
C ILE A 199 -2.34 10.14 15.05
N PRO A 200 -2.11 9.70 16.29
CA PRO A 200 -1.86 8.29 16.55
C PRO A 200 -3.11 7.46 16.24
N SER A 201 -2.89 6.24 15.73
CA SER A 201 -3.95 5.24 15.59
C SER A 201 -4.77 5.14 16.88
N LEU A 202 -6.08 5.03 16.75
CA LEU A 202 -6.99 4.79 17.86
C LEU A 202 -6.75 3.41 18.49
N LEU A 203 -6.17 2.47 17.74
CA LEU A 203 -5.81 1.15 18.24
C LEU A 203 -4.51 1.20 19.05
N THR A 204 -4.53 0.64 20.24
CA THR A 204 -3.32 0.38 21.03
C THR A 204 -2.71 -0.95 20.62
N ASN A 205 -1.36 -0.98 20.52
CA ASN A 205 -0.58 -2.18 20.19
C ASN A 205 -1.04 -2.88 18.88
N PRO A 206 -1.19 -2.16 17.75
CA PRO A 206 -1.73 -2.73 16.53
C PRO A 206 -0.83 -3.79 15.85
N GLY A 207 0.47 -3.79 16.13
CA GLY A 207 1.43 -4.78 15.61
C GLY A 207 1.78 -5.89 16.61
N PHE A 208 1.07 -6.01 17.74
CA PHE A 208 1.30 -7.05 18.76
C PHE A 208 2.71 -7.13 19.40
N GLU A 209 3.57 -6.14 19.18
CA GLU A 209 4.91 -6.06 19.76
C GLU A 209 4.93 -5.98 21.30
N SER A 210 3.81 -5.55 21.91
CA SER A 210 3.59 -5.57 23.35
C SER A 210 2.66 -6.71 23.78
N GLY A 211 2.73 -7.85 23.09
CA GLY A 211 1.92 -9.03 23.37
C GLY A 211 0.43 -8.79 23.09
N SER A 212 -0.45 -9.21 24.00
CA SER A 212 -1.91 -9.06 23.87
C SER A 212 -2.45 -7.76 24.47
N THR A 213 -1.59 -6.78 24.79
CA THR A 213 -2.02 -5.52 25.42
C THR A 213 -3.14 -4.86 24.62
N SER A 214 -4.23 -4.51 25.30
CA SER A 214 -5.47 -3.92 24.76
C SER A 214 -6.30 -4.79 23.79
N TRP A 215 -5.82 -5.98 23.43
CA TRP A 215 -6.55 -6.93 22.60
C TRP A 215 -7.30 -7.95 23.46
N ILE A 216 -8.62 -8.00 23.31
CA ILE A 216 -9.49 -8.91 24.02
C ILE A 216 -9.69 -10.20 23.21
N GLY A 217 -9.63 -11.34 23.89
CA GLY A 217 -9.87 -12.64 23.27
C GLY A 217 -8.61 -13.36 22.79
N VAL A 218 -7.40 -12.90 23.10
CA VAL A 218 -6.16 -13.64 22.82
C VAL A 218 -6.01 -14.83 23.79
N SER A 219 -6.73 -15.91 23.51
CA SER A 219 -6.75 -17.13 24.32
C SER A 219 -7.26 -18.34 23.53
N GLY A 220 -6.89 -19.55 23.95
CA GLY A 220 -7.33 -20.79 23.29
C GLY A 220 -6.82 -20.87 21.85
N ALA A 221 -7.73 -20.74 20.90
CA ALA A 221 -7.45 -20.73 19.46
C ALA A 221 -6.69 -19.48 18.95
N ALA A 222 -6.42 -18.49 19.81
CA ALA A 222 -5.66 -17.29 19.45
C ALA A 222 -4.43 -17.13 20.35
N SER A 223 -3.29 -16.76 19.76
CA SER A 223 -2.02 -16.54 20.46
C SER A 223 -1.14 -15.54 19.73
N ILE A 224 -0.26 -14.85 20.46
CA ILE A 224 0.78 -14.01 19.86
C ILE A 224 1.97 -14.90 19.50
N VAL A 225 2.46 -14.80 18.27
CA VAL A 225 3.55 -15.64 17.76
C VAL A 225 4.64 -14.80 17.12
N SER A 226 5.87 -15.30 17.15
CA SER A 226 7.03 -14.72 16.45
C SER A 226 7.49 -15.54 15.25
N SER A 227 6.77 -16.63 14.93
CA SER A 227 7.08 -17.49 13.78
C SER A 227 6.64 -16.91 12.45
N GLN A 228 5.73 -15.94 12.48
CA GLN A 228 5.25 -15.14 11.35
C GLN A 228 4.99 -13.73 11.87
N SER A 229 5.45 -12.73 11.14
CA SER A 229 5.07 -11.33 11.31
C SER A 229 5.06 -10.67 9.94
N HIS A 230 4.33 -9.56 9.80
CA HIS A 230 4.42 -8.68 8.64
C HIS A 230 5.49 -7.62 8.89
N SER A 231 5.44 -6.96 10.04
CA SER A 231 6.48 -6.06 10.54
C SER A 231 6.84 -6.44 11.98
N GLY A 232 7.97 -5.94 12.49
CA GLY A 232 8.40 -6.28 13.85
C GLY A 232 8.65 -7.78 14.07
N VAL A 233 8.44 -8.22 15.30
CA VAL A 233 8.76 -9.58 15.77
C VAL A 233 7.51 -10.43 15.91
N ASN A 234 6.38 -9.84 16.28
CA ASN A 234 5.19 -10.55 16.71
C ASN A 234 4.02 -10.32 15.77
N SER A 235 3.10 -11.28 15.70
CA SER A 235 1.78 -11.08 15.11
C SER A 235 0.73 -11.88 15.88
N LEU A 236 -0.55 -11.57 15.65
CA LEU A 236 -1.63 -12.39 16.17
C LEU A 236 -1.86 -13.59 15.25
N GLN A 237 -1.73 -14.80 15.79
CA GLN A 237 -2.19 -16.03 15.15
C GLN A 237 -3.56 -16.43 15.67
N ILE A 238 -4.47 -16.78 14.76
CA ILE A 238 -5.73 -17.46 15.06
C ILE A 238 -5.74 -18.80 14.32
N VAL A 239 -5.73 -19.90 15.08
CA VAL A 239 -5.92 -21.26 14.58
C VAL A 239 -7.39 -21.60 14.74
N GLN A 240 -8.06 -21.97 13.65
CA GLN A 240 -9.49 -22.24 13.67
C GLN A 240 -9.82 -23.38 14.65
N PRO A 241 -10.72 -23.17 15.64
CA PRO A 241 -11.19 -24.24 16.51
C PRO A 241 -12.05 -25.26 15.74
N ALA A 242 -12.08 -26.50 16.23
CA ALA A 242 -12.85 -27.60 15.64
C ALA A 242 -14.37 -27.30 15.53
N SER A 243 -14.89 -26.42 16.38
CA SER A 243 -16.27 -25.90 16.33
C SER A 243 -16.31 -24.46 16.84
N GLY A 244 -17.17 -23.62 16.25
CA GLY A 244 -17.37 -22.22 16.65
C GLY A 244 -16.51 -21.22 15.90
N GLN A 245 -16.58 -19.95 16.32
CA GLN A 245 -15.79 -18.84 15.78
C GLN A 245 -14.79 -18.39 16.84
N LYS A 246 -13.58 -18.04 16.41
CA LYS A 246 -12.63 -17.33 17.26
C LYS A 246 -12.46 -15.91 16.73
N THR A 247 -12.65 -14.95 17.62
CA THR A 247 -12.40 -13.54 17.35
C THR A 247 -11.48 -12.96 18.42
N VAL A 248 -10.71 -11.96 18.01
CA VAL A 248 -9.91 -11.10 18.87
C VAL A 248 -10.30 -9.67 18.51
N TYR A 249 -10.49 -8.81 19.49
CA TYR A 249 -10.97 -7.46 19.20
C TYR A 249 -10.44 -6.40 20.15
N GLN A 250 -10.48 -5.17 19.69
CA GLN A 250 -10.29 -3.96 20.50
C GLN A 250 -11.52 -3.06 20.33
N THR A 251 -11.91 -2.33 21.37
CA THR A 251 -13.01 -1.35 21.27
C THR A 251 -12.45 0.03 21.55
N VAL A 252 -12.71 0.96 20.64
CA VAL A 252 -12.22 2.35 20.70
C VAL A 252 -13.39 3.32 20.62
N ASN A 253 -13.21 4.51 21.18
CA ASN A 253 -14.20 5.58 21.10
C ASN A 253 -14.18 6.20 19.70
N VAL A 254 -15.37 6.50 19.18
CA VAL A 254 -15.55 7.15 17.87
C VAL A 254 -16.63 8.21 17.94
N THR A 255 -16.63 9.09 16.97
CA THR A 255 -17.60 10.17 16.84
C THR A 255 -18.49 9.89 15.63
N ALA A 256 -19.80 9.80 15.84
CA ALA A 256 -20.77 9.64 14.76
C ALA A 256 -20.58 10.72 13.68
N GLY A 257 -20.67 10.32 12.41
CA GLY A 257 -20.48 11.20 11.25
C GLY A 257 -19.02 11.46 10.88
N GLN A 258 -18.04 11.07 11.70
CA GLN A 258 -16.62 11.13 11.32
C GLN A 258 -16.26 9.98 10.39
N ASN A 259 -15.37 10.25 9.44
CA ASN A 259 -14.82 9.26 8.53
C ASN A 259 -13.54 8.66 9.13
N TYR A 260 -13.47 7.34 9.15
CA TYR A 260 -12.36 6.59 9.70
C TYR A 260 -11.66 5.78 8.60
N THR A 261 -10.33 5.83 8.57
CA THR A 261 -9.49 4.89 7.82
C THR A 261 -9.34 3.63 8.64
N LEU A 262 -9.71 2.48 8.08
CA LEU A 262 -9.64 1.16 8.71
C LEU A 262 -8.71 0.28 7.89
N SER A 263 -7.64 -0.26 8.47
CA SER A 263 -6.76 -1.16 7.74
C SER A 263 -6.10 -2.22 8.60
N GLY A 264 -5.52 -3.23 7.94
CA GLY A 264 -4.72 -4.25 8.59
C GLY A 264 -4.14 -5.25 7.61
N TRP A 265 -3.03 -5.87 7.99
CA TRP A 265 -2.42 -6.95 7.24
C TRP A 265 -2.93 -8.30 7.72
N MET A 266 -3.20 -9.20 6.76
CA MET A 266 -3.59 -10.56 7.08
C MET A 266 -2.93 -11.57 6.15
N LYS A 267 -2.57 -12.72 6.73
CA LYS A 267 -2.04 -13.89 6.04
C LYS A 267 -2.91 -15.09 6.41
N SER A 268 -3.10 -16.02 5.48
CA SER A 268 -3.90 -17.22 5.73
C SER A 268 -3.26 -18.45 5.15
N ASN A 269 -3.42 -19.55 5.87
CA ASN A 269 -3.20 -20.90 5.39
C ASN A 269 -4.47 -21.70 5.69
N ALA A 270 -5.47 -21.56 4.83
CA ALA A 270 -6.78 -22.15 5.00
C ALA A 270 -7.27 -22.70 3.66
N THR A 271 -7.90 -23.88 3.64
CA THR A 271 -8.18 -24.60 2.39
C THR A 271 -9.51 -24.24 1.73
N ASN A 272 -10.48 -23.60 2.43
CA ASN A 272 -11.79 -23.29 1.82
C ASN A 272 -12.68 -22.26 2.55
N ARG A 273 -12.20 -21.53 3.57
CA ARG A 273 -13.03 -20.55 4.31
C ARG A 273 -12.20 -19.39 4.86
N ALA A 274 -12.86 -18.25 5.08
CA ALA A 274 -12.19 -16.96 5.07
C ALA A 274 -11.70 -16.47 6.43
N ALA A 275 -10.52 -15.88 6.49
CA ALA A 275 -10.15 -14.94 7.55
C ALA A 275 -10.77 -13.56 7.24
N SER A 276 -11.03 -12.74 8.26
CA SER A 276 -11.58 -11.41 8.05
C SER A 276 -11.11 -10.39 9.07
N ILE A 277 -11.19 -9.13 8.64
CA ILE A 277 -11.10 -7.94 9.46
C ILE A 277 -12.43 -7.20 9.34
N THR A 278 -13.08 -6.94 10.46
CA THR A 278 -14.43 -6.36 10.51
C THR A 278 -14.49 -5.29 11.59
N VAL A 279 -15.18 -4.19 11.33
CA VAL A 279 -15.48 -3.17 12.34
C VAL A 279 -16.97 -3.16 12.62
N SER A 280 -17.34 -3.24 13.89
CA SER A 280 -18.72 -3.15 14.37
C SER A 280 -18.92 -1.82 15.09
N TRP A 281 -19.70 -0.93 14.48
CA TRP A 281 -20.12 0.34 15.07
C TRP A 281 -21.16 0.08 16.14
N ARG A 282 -21.03 0.75 17.29
CA ARG A 282 -21.83 0.49 18.48
C ARG A 282 -22.32 1.78 19.12
N ASP A 283 -23.53 1.70 19.67
CA ASP A 283 -24.13 2.81 20.41
C ASP A 283 -23.53 2.98 21.81
N SER A 284 -24.09 3.92 22.59
CA SER A 284 -23.63 4.23 23.95
C SER A 284 -23.82 3.09 24.95
N VAL A 285 -24.70 2.12 24.67
CA VAL A 285 -24.91 0.93 25.52
C VAL A 285 -24.13 -0.30 25.00
N GLY A 286 -23.36 -0.13 23.93
CA GLY A 286 -22.52 -1.15 23.33
C GLY A 286 -23.25 -2.09 22.37
N ALA A 287 -24.50 -1.81 22.00
CA ALA A 287 -25.24 -2.61 21.03
C ALA A 287 -24.75 -2.31 19.60
N PRO A 288 -24.64 -3.33 18.73
CA PRO A 288 -24.19 -3.13 17.35
C PRO A 288 -25.25 -2.36 16.54
N ILE A 289 -24.84 -1.26 15.92
CA ILE A 289 -25.66 -0.47 14.98
C ILE A 289 -25.51 -1.05 13.57
N SER A 290 -24.26 -1.17 13.12
CA SER A 290 -23.90 -1.75 11.83
C SER A 290 -22.49 -2.33 11.90
N SER A 291 -22.15 -3.15 10.90
CA SER A 291 -20.81 -3.71 10.75
C SER A 291 -20.34 -3.52 9.33
N ILE A 292 -19.04 -3.29 9.18
CA ILE A 292 -18.37 -3.18 7.89
C ILE A 292 -17.20 -4.14 7.84
N THR A 293 -17.00 -4.77 6.71
CA THR A 293 -15.87 -5.67 6.49
C THR A 293 -14.77 -4.92 5.76
N VAL A 294 -13.60 -4.84 6.40
CA VAL A 294 -12.39 -4.24 5.83
C VAL A 294 -11.76 -5.20 4.83
N GLY A 295 -11.72 -6.49 5.17
CA GLY A 295 -11.10 -7.50 4.34
C GLY A 295 -11.60 -8.90 4.61
N ILE A 296 -11.64 -9.71 3.55
CA ILE A 296 -11.91 -11.14 3.59
C ILE A 296 -10.83 -11.85 2.76
N GLN A 297 -10.23 -12.88 3.32
CA GLN A 297 -9.19 -13.66 2.65
C GLN A 297 -9.52 -15.14 2.70
N GLN A 298 -9.58 -15.78 1.53
CA GLN A 298 -9.84 -17.21 1.38
C GLN A 298 -8.61 -17.91 0.79
N GLY A 299 -8.42 -19.18 1.13
CA GLY A 299 -7.28 -19.93 0.61
C GLY A 299 -5.98 -19.70 1.37
N THR A 300 -4.91 -20.23 0.80
CA THR A 300 -3.54 -19.94 1.25
C THR A 300 -3.06 -18.69 0.54
N VAL A 301 -3.00 -17.59 1.28
CA VAL A 301 -2.65 -16.27 0.75
C VAL A 301 -1.60 -15.66 1.67
N ASN A 302 -0.54 -15.10 1.07
CA ASN A 302 0.52 -14.45 1.83
C ASN A 302 0.02 -13.10 2.38
N TRP A 303 0.85 -12.43 3.19
CA TRP A 303 0.51 -11.12 3.75
C TRP A 303 -0.07 -10.17 2.69
N THR A 304 -1.32 -9.78 2.91
CA THR A 304 -2.08 -8.87 2.05
C THR A 304 -2.72 -7.82 2.94
N GLN A 305 -2.58 -6.55 2.55
CA GLN A 305 -3.22 -5.45 3.26
C GLN A 305 -4.64 -5.27 2.76
N TYR A 306 -5.54 -5.03 3.70
CA TYR A 306 -6.89 -4.59 3.42
C TYR A 306 -7.08 -3.22 4.05
N SER A 307 -7.67 -2.28 3.30
CA SER A 307 -7.87 -0.91 3.74
C SER A 307 -9.15 -0.35 3.15
N ILE A 308 -9.96 0.31 3.98
CA ILE A 308 -11.17 1.02 3.56
C ILE A 308 -11.32 2.32 4.35
N ASN A 309 -12.06 3.27 3.80
CA ASN A 309 -12.58 4.41 4.56
C ASN A 309 -14.06 4.16 4.90
N ALA A 310 -14.45 4.47 6.13
CA ALA A 310 -15.80 4.22 6.61
C ALA A 310 -16.28 5.33 7.56
N THR A 311 -17.44 5.90 7.26
CA THR A 311 -18.07 6.90 8.13
C THR A 311 -18.84 6.22 9.25
N ALA A 312 -18.58 6.63 10.49
CA ALA A 312 -19.29 6.13 11.67
C ALA A 312 -20.78 6.51 11.56
N PRO A 313 -21.72 5.56 11.67
CA PRO A 313 -23.14 5.82 11.50
C PRO A 313 -23.67 6.72 12.62
N VAL A 314 -24.82 7.35 12.38
CA VAL A 314 -25.52 8.13 13.41
C VAL A 314 -25.73 7.30 14.68
N GLY A 315 -25.43 7.89 15.83
CA GLY A 315 -25.54 7.23 17.13
C GLY A 315 -24.35 6.34 17.51
N ALA A 316 -23.33 6.18 16.65
CA ALA A 316 -22.11 5.47 17.02
C ALA A 316 -21.30 6.25 18.06
N VAL A 317 -20.94 5.55 19.14
CA VAL A 317 -20.10 6.06 20.24
C VAL A 317 -18.80 5.24 20.36
N THR A 318 -18.86 3.96 20.01
CA THR A 318 -17.68 3.08 19.98
C THR A 318 -17.61 2.28 18.69
N ALA A 319 -16.40 1.91 18.30
CA ALA A 319 -16.14 0.97 17.23
C ALA A 319 -15.38 -0.23 17.79
N ARG A 320 -15.88 -1.43 17.51
CA ARG A 320 -15.17 -2.67 17.84
C ARG A 320 -14.44 -3.16 16.59
N PHE A 321 -13.12 -3.11 16.63
CA PHE A 321 -12.23 -3.62 15.59
C PHE A 321 -11.99 -5.11 15.84
N ILE A 322 -12.45 -5.97 14.94
CA ILE A 322 -12.55 -7.42 15.11
C ILE A 322 -11.66 -8.12 14.11
N LEU A 323 -10.81 -8.99 14.62
CA LEU A 323 -9.95 -9.90 13.89
C LEU A 323 -10.49 -11.31 14.02
N GLY A 324 -10.61 -11.98 12.89
CA GLY A 324 -11.06 -13.36 12.82
C GLY A 324 -12.54 -13.49 12.48
N GLN A 325 -12.80 -14.40 11.54
CA GLN A 325 -14.11 -15.00 11.29
C GLN A 325 -13.96 -16.22 10.37
N ILE A 326 -13.22 -17.24 10.80
CA ILE A 326 -13.08 -18.47 10.02
C ILE A 326 -14.27 -19.38 10.36
N TRP A 327 -15.10 -19.69 9.37
CA TRP A 327 -16.24 -20.60 9.52
C TRP A 327 -15.83 -22.00 9.05
N GLY A 328 -16.10 -23.07 9.79
CA GLY A 328 -15.89 -24.46 9.33
C GLY A 328 -14.46 -24.99 9.53
N ALA A 329 -14.23 -26.27 9.17
CA ALA A 329 -13.10 -27.06 9.65
C ALA A 329 -11.73 -26.66 9.05
N GLY A 330 -10.82 -26.18 9.89
CA GLY A 330 -9.36 -26.15 9.65
C GLY A 330 -8.82 -24.86 9.00
N GLY A 331 -7.67 -24.41 9.49
CA GLY A 331 -6.91 -23.29 8.93
C GLY A 331 -6.22 -22.43 9.99
N THR A 332 -5.27 -21.62 9.57
CA THR A 332 -4.60 -20.64 10.43
C THR A 332 -4.55 -19.30 9.71
N ALA A 333 -4.83 -18.23 10.44
CA ALA A 333 -4.68 -16.86 9.97
C ALA A 333 -3.74 -16.09 10.90
N TRP A 334 -3.01 -15.16 10.32
CA TRP A 334 -2.17 -14.21 11.04
C TRP A 334 -2.62 -12.80 10.71
N PHE A 335 -2.58 -11.92 11.71
CA PHE A 335 -2.98 -10.52 11.60
C PHE A 335 -1.91 -9.64 12.21
N ASP A 336 -1.63 -8.53 11.55
CA ASP A 336 -0.56 -7.63 11.96
C ASP A 336 -0.81 -6.20 11.42
N ASP A 337 -0.08 -5.23 11.97
CA ASP A 337 -0.08 -3.83 11.53
C ASP A 337 -1.49 -3.25 11.32
N LEU A 338 -2.35 -3.37 12.34
CA LEU A 338 -3.73 -2.87 12.30
C LEU A 338 -3.77 -1.34 12.40
N PHE A 339 -4.80 -0.73 11.84
CA PHE A 339 -4.94 0.72 11.88
C PHE A 339 -6.39 1.16 11.93
N MET A 340 -6.66 2.17 12.76
CA MET A 340 -7.92 2.89 12.77
C MET A 340 -7.67 4.35 13.13
N GLN A 341 -8.08 5.29 12.28
CA GLN A 341 -7.97 6.73 12.52
C GLN A 341 -9.13 7.48 11.89
#